data_AF-A0A9D7T489-F1
#
_entry.id   AF-A0A9D7T489-F1
#
_cell.length_a   1.000
_cell.length_b   1.000
_cell.length_c   1.000
_cell.angle_alpha   90.00
_cell.angle_beta   90.00
_cell.angle_gamma   90.00
#
_symmetry.space_group_name_H-M   'P 1'
#
loop_
_entity.id
_entity.type
_entity.pdbx_description
1 polymer ?
#
loop_
_entity_poly.entity_id
_entity_poly.type
_entity_poly.pdbx_seq_one_letter_code
_entity_poly.pdbx_strand_id
1 'polypeptide(L)'
;MKHLSFLLILAFVLCGRLTADSTAYNGKLTISAVGGNFGVVHIHDWSSGKIPALFNDLANHEAFLGEANDFSFIQLFDANQKSVFLKPSPALTVIWISPDSKFIVGLSSIMRNNPYQLMIWRIDGTLVYKKHISASVAKISPQDLEEFYQKYPAARAIFRDRYMLRGRVGYLDYGNLGASNSLGDDAWNDLYARDVPNPYSDDFSSSVKDRITWFDEKEPDLAITETPNTIKLSLRSPSGKLVQIAFPKK
;
A
#
# COMPACT_ATOMS: atom_id res chain seq x y z
N MET A 1 -33.39 48.06 21.60
CA MET A 1 -33.09 46.83 22.37
C MET A 1 -33.33 45.63 21.48
N LYS A 2 -32.29 45.23 20.75
CA LYS A 2 -31.60 43.92 20.90
C LYS A 2 -32.42 42.74 20.37
N HIS A 3 -32.49 42.68 19.03
CA HIS A 3 -32.65 41.43 18.29
C HIS A 3 -31.40 40.57 18.53
N LEU A 4 -31.44 39.67 19.52
CA LEU A 4 -30.33 38.78 19.78
C LEU A 4 -30.77 37.52 20.54
N SER A 5 -31.78 36.80 20.04
CA SER A 5 -32.22 35.55 20.72
C SER A 5 -32.75 34.46 19.79
N PHE A 6 -32.48 34.49 18.49
CA PHE A 6 -33.02 33.49 17.55
C PHE A 6 -31.99 32.81 16.65
N LEU A 7 -30.71 32.83 17.06
CA LEU A 7 -29.59 32.38 16.22
C LEU A 7 -28.68 31.35 16.91
N LEU A 8 -29.23 30.54 17.82
CA LEU A 8 -28.45 29.54 18.56
C LEU A 8 -29.06 28.13 18.63
N ILE A 9 -30.04 27.81 17.78
CA ILE A 9 -30.65 26.45 17.70
C ILE A 9 -30.43 25.80 16.31
N LEU A 10 -29.78 26.50 15.39
CA LEU A 10 -29.44 25.98 14.05
C LEU A 10 -27.93 25.70 13.89
N ALA A 11 -27.25 25.31 14.96
CA ALA A 11 -25.82 24.96 14.95
C ALA A 11 -25.53 23.48 15.28
N PHE A 12 -26.55 22.66 15.52
CA PHE A 12 -26.36 21.25 15.94
C PHE A 12 -26.74 20.19 14.90
N VAL A 13 -27.09 20.56 13.67
CA VAL A 13 -27.54 19.60 12.63
C VAL A 13 -26.47 19.27 11.58
N LEU A 14 -25.24 19.78 11.73
CA LEU A 14 -24.09 19.39 10.89
C LEU A 14 -23.02 18.67 11.72
N CYS A 15 -23.42 17.81 12.66
CA CYS A 15 -22.61 16.62 12.91
C CYS A 15 -22.79 15.72 11.69
N GLY A 16 -21.98 15.98 10.66
CA GLY A 16 -21.77 15.04 9.57
C GLY A 16 -21.54 13.67 10.21
N ARG A 17 -22.34 12.68 9.82
CA ARG A 17 -22.10 11.30 10.21
C ARG A 17 -20.69 10.98 9.73
N LEU A 18 -19.73 10.93 10.65
CA LEU A 18 -18.50 10.18 10.46
C LEU A 18 -18.96 8.74 10.28
N THR A 19 -19.20 8.34 9.02
CA THR A 19 -19.39 6.95 8.67
C THR A 19 -18.07 6.26 8.96
N ALA A 20 -17.95 5.72 10.17
CA ALA A 20 -16.88 4.83 10.52
C ALA A 20 -17.03 3.58 9.64
N ASP A 21 -16.23 3.46 8.58
CA ASP A 21 -16.23 2.34 7.61
C ASP A 21 -16.49 1.00 8.31
N SER A 22 -17.71 0.48 8.25
CA SER A 22 -18.15 -0.67 9.07
C SER A 22 -17.83 -2.02 8.43
N THR A 23 -17.00 -2.05 7.40
CA THR A 23 -16.61 -3.28 6.71
C THR A 23 -15.54 -4.00 7.52
N ALA A 24 -15.98 -4.92 8.37
CA ALA A 24 -15.09 -5.94 8.89
C ALA A 24 -14.56 -6.77 7.71
N TYR A 25 -13.24 -6.93 7.63
CA TYR A 25 -12.60 -7.81 6.66
C TYR A 25 -13.02 -9.25 6.94
N ASN A 26 -13.92 -9.78 6.12
CA ASN A 26 -14.51 -11.10 6.31
C ASN A 26 -14.76 -11.77 4.95
N GLY A 27 -14.72 -13.10 4.96
CA GLY A 27 -14.99 -13.94 3.81
C GLY A 27 -13.92 -13.86 2.71
N LYS A 28 -14.29 -14.39 1.54
CA LYS A 28 -13.42 -14.50 0.39
C LYS A 28 -13.72 -13.40 -0.62
N LEU A 29 -12.70 -12.61 -0.96
CA LEU A 29 -12.72 -11.65 -2.05
C LEU A 29 -12.07 -12.27 -3.28
N THR A 30 -12.64 -12.00 -4.45
CA THR A 30 -12.04 -12.36 -5.74
C THR A 30 -12.19 -11.17 -6.68
N ILE A 31 -11.07 -10.73 -7.24
CA ILE A 31 -11.01 -9.68 -8.27
C ILE A 31 -10.34 -10.27 -9.50
N SER A 32 -10.70 -9.80 -10.69
CA SER A 32 -10.18 -10.32 -11.95
C SER A 32 -9.96 -9.19 -12.97
N ALA A 33 -9.05 -9.43 -13.92
CA ALA A 33 -8.83 -8.55 -15.06
C ALA A 33 -8.45 -9.39 -16.29
N VAL A 34 -8.72 -8.85 -17.47
CA VAL A 34 -8.36 -9.46 -18.76
C VAL A 34 -7.60 -8.44 -19.58
N GLY A 35 -6.55 -8.88 -20.28
CA GLY A 35 -5.74 -8.02 -21.15
C GLY A 35 -5.02 -8.85 -22.20
N GLY A 36 -5.28 -8.54 -23.48
CA GLY A 36 -4.77 -9.33 -24.60
C GLY A 36 -5.23 -10.80 -24.50
N ASN A 37 -4.27 -11.72 -24.51
CA ASN A 37 -4.51 -13.17 -24.44
C ASN A 37 -4.44 -13.73 -23.01
N PHE A 38 -4.52 -12.88 -21.99
CA PHE A 38 -4.34 -13.28 -20.60
C PHE A 38 -5.52 -12.86 -19.73
N GLY A 39 -5.86 -13.73 -18.79
CA GLY A 39 -6.75 -13.44 -17.67
C GLY A 39 -5.98 -13.56 -16.36
N VAL A 40 -6.16 -12.60 -15.46
CA VAL A 40 -5.56 -12.65 -14.12
C VAL A 40 -6.67 -12.62 -13.07
N VAL A 41 -6.50 -13.41 -12.02
CA VAL A 41 -7.40 -13.46 -10.87
C VAL A 41 -6.56 -13.29 -9.61
N HIS A 42 -7.04 -12.45 -8.70
CA HIS A 42 -6.52 -12.38 -7.34
C HIS A 42 -7.61 -12.85 -6.38
N ILE A 43 -7.23 -13.70 -5.44
CA ILE A 43 -8.09 -14.24 -4.40
C ILE A 43 -7.48 -13.85 -3.07
N HIS A 44 -8.32 -13.41 -2.15
CA HIS A 44 -7.97 -13.19 -0.76
C HIS A 44 -9.06 -13.75 0.16
N ASP A 45 -8.72 -14.61 1.10
CA ASP A 45 -9.63 -15.26 2.03
C ASP A 45 -9.37 -14.81 3.47
N TRP A 46 -10.21 -13.90 3.96
CA TRP A 46 -10.12 -13.35 5.31
C TRP A 46 -10.45 -14.35 6.42
N SER A 47 -10.93 -15.55 6.08
CA SER A 47 -11.26 -16.60 7.06
C SER A 47 -10.05 -17.42 7.52
N SER A 48 -8.86 -17.23 6.91
CA SER A 48 -7.68 -18.00 7.29
C SER A 48 -7.16 -17.63 8.69
N GLY A 49 -6.99 -18.64 9.53
CA GLY A 49 -6.40 -18.50 10.86
C GLY A 49 -4.93 -18.08 10.86
N LYS A 50 -4.25 -18.06 9.69
CA LYS A 50 -2.85 -17.62 9.56
C LYS A 50 -2.71 -16.10 9.45
N ILE A 51 -3.79 -15.38 9.14
CA ILE A 51 -3.79 -13.92 8.96
C ILE A 51 -3.18 -13.19 10.16
N PRO A 52 -3.62 -13.42 11.41
CA PRO A 52 -3.06 -12.68 12.55
C PRO A 52 -1.55 -12.88 12.73
N ALA A 53 -1.03 -14.07 12.46
CA ALA A 53 0.40 -14.35 12.61
C ALA A 53 1.23 -13.58 11.56
N LEU A 54 0.82 -13.62 10.29
CA LEU A 54 1.56 -12.92 9.23
C LEU A 54 1.43 -11.40 9.34
N PHE A 55 0.23 -10.87 9.62
CA PHE A 55 0.01 -9.43 9.71
C PHE A 55 0.67 -8.76 10.93
N ASN A 56 0.95 -9.52 11.99
CA ASN A 56 1.64 -9.00 13.18
C ASN A 56 3.16 -9.19 13.14
N ASP A 57 3.69 -9.98 12.19
CA ASP A 57 5.14 -10.17 12.02
C ASP A 57 5.74 -9.07 11.13
N LEU A 58 5.88 -7.88 11.72
CA LEU A 58 6.35 -6.69 11.01
C LEU A 58 7.81 -6.82 10.51
N ALA A 59 8.58 -7.75 11.07
CA ALA A 59 9.97 -7.99 10.70
C ALA A 59 10.13 -8.97 9.52
N ASN A 60 9.11 -9.80 9.24
CA ASN A 60 9.16 -10.86 8.24
C ASN A 60 8.03 -10.77 7.19
N HIS A 61 7.72 -9.56 6.71
CA HIS A 61 6.72 -9.33 5.66
C HIS A 61 6.92 -10.14 4.36
N GLU A 62 8.13 -10.63 4.09
CA GLU A 62 8.40 -11.54 2.97
C GLU A 62 7.62 -12.85 3.05
N ALA A 63 7.18 -13.27 4.25
CA ALA A 63 6.37 -14.46 4.45
C ALA A 63 5.05 -14.41 3.65
N PHE A 64 4.54 -13.21 3.34
CA PHE A 64 3.36 -13.04 2.48
C PHE A 64 3.59 -13.46 1.03
N LEU A 65 4.84 -13.54 0.58
CA LEU A 65 5.19 -13.94 -0.78
C LEU A 65 5.65 -15.40 -0.86
N GLY A 66 5.59 -16.12 0.26
CA GLY A 66 5.97 -17.53 0.38
C GLY A 66 4.81 -18.43 0.79
N GLU A 67 5.13 -19.69 1.05
CA GLU A 67 4.16 -20.76 1.36
C GLU A 67 3.42 -20.56 2.69
N ALA A 68 3.92 -19.68 3.57
CA ALA A 68 3.24 -19.31 4.80
C ALA A 68 1.89 -18.61 4.52
N ASN A 69 1.76 -17.94 3.37
CA ASN A 69 0.53 -17.30 2.92
C ASN A 69 -0.28 -18.25 2.02
N ASP A 70 -1.29 -18.89 2.61
CA ASP A 70 -2.24 -19.76 1.92
C ASP A 70 -3.59 -19.09 1.61
N PHE A 71 -3.75 -17.84 2.05
CA PHE A 71 -5.03 -17.14 2.02
C PHE A 71 -5.11 -16.09 0.93
N SER A 72 -3.98 -15.73 0.31
CA SER A 72 -3.94 -14.64 -0.64
C SER A 72 -2.96 -14.91 -1.77
N PHE A 73 -3.47 -14.96 -3.00
CA PHE A 73 -2.67 -15.32 -4.17
C PHE A 73 -3.17 -14.66 -5.44
N ILE A 74 -2.27 -14.61 -6.42
CA ILE A 74 -2.55 -14.17 -7.78
C ILE A 74 -2.27 -15.32 -8.74
N GLN A 75 -3.19 -15.52 -9.69
CA GLN A 75 -3.11 -16.56 -10.71
C GLN A 75 -3.31 -15.94 -12.08
N LEU A 76 -2.39 -16.26 -13.00
CA LEU A 76 -2.48 -15.87 -14.41
C LEU A 76 -2.86 -17.08 -15.26
N PHE A 77 -3.74 -16.85 -16.22
CA PHE A 77 -4.19 -17.83 -17.21
C PHE A 77 -3.91 -17.31 -18.62
N ASP A 78 -3.56 -18.22 -19.53
CA ASP A 78 -3.48 -17.93 -20.96
C ASP A 78 -4.86 -17.96 -21.65
N ALA A 79 -4.90 -17.74 -22.96
CA ALA A 79 -6.13 -17.73 -23.76
C ALA A 79 -6.89 -19.08 -23.75
N ASN A 80 -6.21 -20.17 -23.43
CA ASN A 80 -6.79 -21.51 -23.32
C ASN A 80 -7.21 -21.86 -21.88
N GLN A 81 -7.24 -20.87 -20.98
CA GLN A 81 -7.49 -21.05 -19.54
C GLN A 81 -6.45 -21.93 -18.84
N LYS A 82 -5.27 -22.10 -19.43
CA LYS A 82 -4.17 -22.82 -18.78
C LYS A 82 -3.46 -21.87 -17.82
N SER A 83 -3.27 -22.34 -16.59
CA SER A 83 -2.50 -21.60 -15.58
C SER A 83 -1.06 -21.39 -16.06
N VAL A 84 -0.65 -20.13 -16.17
CA VAL A 84 0.73 -19.72 -16.45
C VAL A 84 1.54 -19.72 -15.16
N PHE A 85 1.02 -19.07 -14.11
CA PHE A 85 1.59 -19.13 -12.78
C PHE A 85 0.53 -18.93 -11.70
N LEU A 86 0.87 -19.38 -10.49
CA LEU A 86 0.17 -19.12 -9.24
C LEU A 86 1.21 -18.68 -8.21
N LYS A 87 1.02 -17.52 -7.57
CA LYS A 87 1.97 -16.97 -6.60
C LYS A 87 1.23 -16.40 -5.37
N PRO A 88 1.76 -16.60 -4.15
CA PRO A 88 1.29 -15.87 -2.98
C PRO A 88 1.46 -14.36 -3.18
N SER A 89 0.53 -13.59 -2.63
CA SER A 89 0.51 -12.13 -2.74
C SER A 89 -0.09 -11.49 -1.48
N PRO A 90 0.23 -10.23 -1.17
CA PRO A 90 -0.57 -9.43 -0.24
C PRO A 90 -2.05 -9.36 -0.66
N ALA A 91 -2.92 -8.86 0.21
CA ALA A 91 -4.30 -8.57 -0.16
C ALA A 91 -4.33 -7.41 -1.16
N LEU A 92 -4.99 -7.58 -2.32
CA LEU A 92 -5.13 -6.56 -3.36
C LEU A 92 -6.60 -6.19 -3.56
N THR A 93 -6.85 -4.93 -3.93
CA THR A 93 -8.19 -4.41 -4.25
C THR A 93 -8.38 -4.12 -5.72
N VAL A 94 -7.30 -3.86 -6.45
CA VAL A 94 -7.30 -3.66 -7.91
C VAL A 94 -6.21 -4.50 -8.54
N ILE A 95 -6.53 -5.14 -9.66
CA ILE A 95 -5.55 -5.80 -10.54
C ILE A 95 -5.74 -5.34 -11.98
N TRP A 96 -4.65 -5.27 -12.71
CA TRP A 96 -4.62 -4.76 -14.07
C TRP A 96 -3.52 -5.43 -14.88
N ILE A 97 -3.78 -5.67 -16.18
CA ILE A 97 -2.79 -6.17 -17.14
C ILE A 97 -2.46 -5.03 -18.10
N SER A 98 -1.17 -4.79 -18.36
CA SER A 98 -0.76 -3.74 -19.29
C SER A 98 -1.27 -4.00 -20.72
N PRO A 99 -1.55 -2.96 -21.53
CA PRO A 99 -2.08 -3.16 -22.89
C PRO A 99 -1.13 -3.95 -23.81
N ASP A 100 0.17 -3.89 -23.55
CA ASP A 100 1.19 -4.68 -24.26
C ASP A 100 1.41 -6.08 -23.66
N SER A 101 0.58 -6.48 -22.69
CA SER A 101 0.62 -7.76 -21.97
C SER A 101 1.98 -8.11 -21.36
N LYS A 102 2.81 -7.12 -21.03
CA LYS A 102 4.11 -7.35 -20.39
C LYS A 102 4.06 -7.39 -18.86
N PHE A 103 3.09 -6.68 -18.27
CA PHE A 103 3.04 -6.47 -16.84
C PHE A 103 1.65 -6.74 -16.27
N ILE A 104 1.66 -7.16 -15.00
CA ILE A 104 0.49 -7.22 -14.13
C ILE A 104 0.76 -6.26 -12.98
N VAL A 105 -0.19 -5.37 -12.69
CA VAL A 105 -0.12 -4.42 -11.58
C VAL A 105 -1.21 -4.77 -10.58
N GLY A 106 -0.82 -4.98 -9.32
CA GLY A 106 -1.71 -5.13 -8.18
C GLY A 106 -1.61 -3.91 -7.26
N LEU A 107 -2.75 -3.33 -6.92
CA LEU A 107 -2.88 -2.24 -5.96
C LEU A 107 -3.73 -2.68 -4.78
N SER A 108 -3.45 -2.13 -3.60
CA SER A 108 -4.23 -2.35 -2.39
C SER A 108 -4.46 -1.08 -1.62
N SER A 109 -5.68 -0.93 -1.11
CA SER A 109 -6.05 0.05 -0.08
C SER A 109 -6.35 -0.62 1.28
N ILE A 110 -6.18 -1.93 1.36
CA ILE A 110 -6.43 -2.74 2.55
C ILE A 110 -5.28 -2.55 3.54
N MET A 111 -5.64 -2.19 4.78
CA MET A 111 -4.83 -2.21 6.01
C MET A 111 -3.41 -1.62 5.94
N ARG A 112 -3.04 -0.84 6.97
CA ARG A 112 -1.67 -0.32 7.17
C ARG A 112 -0.61 -1.40 7.44
N ASN A 113 -1.01 -2.58 7.91
CA ASN A 113 -0.11 -3.73 8.09
C ASN A 113 -0.15 -4.73 6.94
N ASN A 114 -0.89 -4.45 5.87
CA ASN A 114 -0.67 -5.15 4.62
C ASN A 114 0.76 -4.83 4.14
N PRO A 115 1.63 -5.81 3.92
CA PRO A 115 3.06 -5.55 3.73
C PRO A 115 3.38 -4.74 2.47
N TYR A 116 2.55 -4.84 1.43
CA TYR A 116 2.75 -4.15 0.17
C TYR A 116 1.41 -3.70 -0.43
N GLN A 117 1.25 -2.39 -0.63
CA GLN A 117 0.10 -1.80 -1.32
C GLN A 117 0.28 -1.77 -2.83
N LEU A 118 1.50 -1.90 -3.33
CA LEU A 118 1.82 -1.97 -4.74
C LEU A 118 2.67 -3.20 -5.04
N MET A 119 2.24 -3.98 -6.04
CA MET A 119 2.96 -5.14 -6.56
C MET A 119 2.95 -5.09 -8.09
N ILE A 120 4.07 -5.41 -8.72
CA ILE A 120 4.19 -5.46 -10.19
C ILE A 120 4.93 -6.71 -10.60
N TRP A 121 4.27 -7.54 -11.39
CA TRP A 121 4.85 -8.74 -12.00
C TRP A 121 5.03 -8.57 -13.49
N ARG A 122 5.97 -9.31 -14.07
CA ARG A 122 5.99 -9.64 -15.49
C ARG A 122 4.92 -10.69 -15.77
N ILE A 123 4.51 -10.80 -17.03
CA ILE A 123 3.53 -11.81 -17.46
C ILE A 123 4.01 -13.26 -17.26
N ASP A 124 5.32 -13.49 -17.16
CA ASP A 124 5.91 -14.80 -16.81
C ASP A 124 5.86 -15.13 -15.30
N GLY A 125 5.36 -14.21 -14.47
CA GLY A 125 5.27 -14.36 -13.02
C GLY A 125 6.46 -13.81 -12.23
N THR A 126 7.47 -13.23 -12.89
CA THR A 126 8.60 -12.58 -12.22
C THR A 126 8.15 -11.31 -11.51
N LEU A 127 8.29 -11.27 -10.18
CA LEU A 127 8.04 -10.08 -9.38
C LEU A 127 9.15 -9.04 -9.60
N VAL A 128 8.81 -7.91 -10.23
CA VAL A 128 9.80 -6.86 -10.55
C VAL A 128 9.79 -5.70 -9.56
N TYR A 129 8.65 -5.43 -8.93
CA TYR A 129 8.54 -4.37 -7.95
C TYR A 129 7.49 -4.66 -6.90
N LYS A 130 7.76 -4.22 -5.68
CA LYS A 130 6.82 -4.23 -4.57
C LYS A 130 7.10 -3.04 -3.67
N LYS A 131 6.06 -2.48 -3.09
CA LYS A 131 6.18 -1.32 -2.23
C LYS A 131 5.04 -1.22 -1.24
N HIS A 132 5.38 -0.91 0.01
CA HIS A 132 4.42 -0.37 0.95
C HIS A 132 4.20 1.12 0.67
N ILE A 133 2.95 1.56 0.80
CA ILE A 133 2.54 2.95 0.64
C ILE A 133 1.81 3.39 1.90
N SER A 134 2.33 4.40 2.57
CA SER A 134 1.68 5.10 3.67
C SER A 134 1.18 6.50 3.26
N ALA A 135 0.29 7.08 4.06
CA ALA A 135 -0.16 8.47 3.88
C ALA A 135 0.96 9.49 4.15
N SER A 136 1.81 9.19 5.14
CA SER A 136 2.91 10.04 5.57
C SER A 136 4.18 9.23 5.78
N VAL A 137 5.32 9.90 5.74
CA VAL A 137 6.66 9.31 5.85
C VAL A 137 7.52 10.20 6.74
N ALA A 138 8.57 9.64 7.35
CA ALA A 138 9.56 10.44 8.05
C ALA A 138 10.57 10.98 7.03
N LYS A 139 10.76 12.29 6.98
CA LYS A 139 11.84 12.91 6.20
C LYS A 139 13.16 12.73 6.94
N ILE A 140 14.04 11.87 6.42
CA ILE A 140 15.26 11.45 7.11
C ILE A 140 16.41 11.25 6.12
N SER A 141 17.57 11.82 6.41
CA SER A 141 18.76 11.67 5.56
C SER A 141 19.33 10.24 5.68
N PRO A 142 20.16 9.78 4.72
CA PRO A 142 20.84 8.48 4.88
C PRO A 142 21.69 8.40 6.15
N GLN A 143 22.32 9.51 6.55
CA GLN A 143 23.14 9.58 7.75
C GLN A 143 22.26 9.50 9.01
N ASP A 144 21.24 10.35 9.09
CA ASP A 144 20.28 10.35 10.21
C ASP A 144 19.58 9.00 10.35
N LEU A 145 19.32 8.31 9.24
CA LEU A 145 18.72 6.97 9.25
C LEU A 145 19.66 5.94 9.88
N GLU A 146 20.96 6.03 9.59
CA GLU A 146 21.95 5.15 10.21
C GLU A 146 22.10 5.45 11.71
N GLU A 147 22.14 6.74 12.10
CA GLU A 147 22.12 7.16 13.51
C GLU A 147 20.85 6.67 14.23
N PHE A 148 19.69 6.78 13.57
CA PHE A 148 18.43 6.25 14.07
C PHE A 148 18.50 4.74 14.29
N TYR A 149 19.06 3.97 13.36
CA TYR A 149 19.23 2.52 13.53
C TYR A 149 20.27 2.14 14.58
N GLN A 150 21.29 2.96 14.83
CA GLN A 150 22.22 2.74 15.93
C GLN A 150 21.54 2.98 17.28
N LYS A 151 20.70 4.01 17.37
CA LYS A 151 19.92 4.34 18.56
C LYS A 151 18.80 3.32 18.82
N TYR A 152 18.17 2.80 17.76
CA TYR A 152 17.05 1.86 17.81
C TYR A 152 17.26 0.64 16.88
N PRO A 153 18.11 -0.33 17.27
CA PRO A 153 18.51 -1.43 16.39
C PRO A 153 17.37 -2.31 15.87
N ALA A 154 16.32 -2.50 16.68
CA ALA A 154 15.14 -3.28 16.28
C ALA A 154 14.43 -2.71 15.04
N ALA A 155 14.51 -1.39 14.83
CA ALA A 155 13.87 -0.71 13.71
C ALA A 155 14.43 -1.12 12.35
N ARG A 156 15.70 -1.55 12.29
CA ARG A 156 16.35 -1.98 11.04
C ARG A 156 15.66 -3.18 10.41
N ALA A 157 15.19 -4.13 11.23
CA ALA A 157 14.48 -5.30 10.74
C ALA A 157 13.10 -4.92 10.16
N ILE A 158 12.38 -4.01 10.82
CA ILE A 158 11.03 -3.58 10.47
C ILE A 158 11.03 -2.71 9.20
N PHE A 159 12.03 -1.84 9.04
CA PHE A 159 12.06 -0.82 7.99
C PHE A 159 13.06 -1.07 6.84
N ARG A 160 13.65 -2.26 6.78
CA ARG A 160 14.73 -2.63 5.84
C ARG A 160 14.52 -2.15 4.40
N ASP A 161 13.32 -2.36 3.87
CA ASP A 161 12.96 -2.05 2.47
C ASP A 161 11.96 -0.89 2.37
N ARG A 162 11.91 -0.03 3.38
CA ARG A 162 10.93 1.07 3.51
C ARG A 162 11.53 2.46 3.25
N TYR A 163 12.86 2.54 3.13
CA TYR A 163 13.55 3.78 2.80
C TYR A 163 13.53 4.06 1.29
N MET A 164 13.32 5.32 0.92
CA MET A 164 13.38 5.77 -0.47
C MET A 164 14.08 7.12 -0.60
N LEU A 165 14.78 7.30 -1.72
CA LEU A 165 15.34 8.59 -2.12
C LEU A 165 14.48 9.21 -3.24
N ARG A 166 14.16 10.50 -3.11
CA ARG A 166 13.67 11.31 -4.24
C ARG A 166 14.57 12.54 -4.41
N GLY A 167 15.34 12.54 -5.50
CA GLY A 167 16.43 13.51 -5.66
C GLY A 167 17.47 13.31 -4.56
N ARG A 168 17.71 14.34 -3.75
CA ARG A 168 18.64 14.31 -2.60
C ARG A 168 17.94 14.13 -1.25
N VAL A 169 16.62 13.96 -1.24
CA VAL A 169 15.83 13.87 -0.01
C VAL A 169 15.48 12.41 0.27
N GLY A 170 15.79 11.96 1.48
CA GLY A 170 15.43 10.64 1.99
C GLY A 170 14.11 10.65 2.74
N TYR A 171 13.38 9.55 2.60
CA TYR A 171 12.09 9.32 3.23
C TYR A 171 12.02 7.89 3.73
N LEU A 172 11.58 7.70 4.97
CA LEU A 172 11.32 6.40 5.56
C LEU A 172 9.81 6.20 5.72
N ASP A 173 9.26 5.19 5.07
CA ASP A 173 7.89 4.75 5.33
C ASP A 173 7.84 3.99 6.66
N TYR A 174 7.27 4.65 7.67
CA TYR A 174 7.13 4.12 9.02
C TYR A 174 5.67 3.89 9.42
N GLY A 175 4.72 4.13 8.50
CA GLY A 175 3.28 4.18 8.76
C GLY A 175 2.59 2.82 8.92
N ASN A 176 3.33 1.80 9.35
CA ASN A 176 2.80 0.45 9.54
C ASN A 176 2.05 0.35 10.88
N LEU A 177 0.86 -0.26 10.86
CA LEU A 177 0.10 -0.49 12.09
C LEU A 177 0.87 -1.43 13.03
N GLY A 178 1.00 -1.04 14.29
CA GLY A 178 1.71 -1.83 15.30
C GLY A 178 3.22 -1.54 15.37
N ALA A 179 3.78 -0.76 14.44
CA ALA A 179 5.19 -0.38 14.50
C ALA A 179 5.52 0.37 15.80
N SER A 180 4.64 1.24 16.29
CA SER A 180 4.80 1.91 17.59
C SER A 180 4.98 0.91 18.74
N ASN A 181 4.17 -0.14 18.76
CA ASN A 181 4.22 -1.17 19.81
C ASN A 181 5.50 -2.01 19.71
N SER A 182 5.99 -2.28 18.50
CA SER A 182 7.22 -3.06 18.28
C SER A 182 8.50 -2.25 18.52
N LEU A 183 8.47 -0.93 18.30
CA LEU A 183 9.63 -0.05 18.40
C LEU A 183 9.78 0.60 19.79
N GLY A 184 8.67 0.77 20.50
CA GLY A 184 8.58 1.60 21.70
C GLY A 184 8.36 3.08 21.37
N ASP A 185 7.81 3.81 22.36
CA ASP A 185 7.36 5.18 22.19
C ASP A 185 8.48 6.14 21.77
N ASP A 186 9.70 5.98 22.29
CA ASP A 186 10.82 6.87 21.97
C ASP A 186 11.21 6.81 20.48
N ALA A 187 11.35 5.59 19.94
CA ALA A 187 11.69 5.38 18.54
C ALA A 187 10.58 5.87 17.61
N TRP A 188 9.33 5.61 18.00
CA TRP A 188 8.16 6.10 17.27
C TRP A 188 8.10 7.63 17.24
N ASN A 189 8.29 8.29 18.39
CA ASN A 189 8.25 9.74 18.51
C ASN A 189 9.40 10.43 17.74
N ASP A 190 10.59 9.82 17.65
CA ASP A 190 11.70 10.34 16.85
C ASP A 190 11.33 10.38 15.35
N LEU A 191 10.71 9.32 14.83
CA LEU A 191 10.21 9.29 13.45
C LEU A 191 9.02 10.23 13.24
N TYR A 192 8.08 10.27 14.19
CA TYR A 192 6.89 11.10 14.12
C TYR A 192 7.23 12.61 14.13
N ALA A 193 8.27 13.02 14.85
CA ALA A 193 8.76 14.40 14.82
C ALA A 193 9.27 14.84 13.43
N ARG A 194 9.51 13.89 12.52
CA ARG A 194 9.97 14.10 11.13
C ARG A 194 8.88 13.85 10.11
N ASP A 195 7.63 13.66 10.53
CA ASP A 195 6.51 13.31 9.67
C ASP A 195 6.23 14.38 8.62
N VAL A 196 6.09 13.93 7.37
CA VAL A 196 5.67 14.75 6.24
C VAL A 196 4.71 13.96 5.36
N PRO A 197 3.85 14.62 4.56
CA PRO A 197 3.05 13.94 3.55
C PRO A 197 3.91 13.08 2.61
N ASN A 198 3.36 11.97 2.13
CA ASN A 198 4.08 11.08 1.23
C ASN A 198 4.57 11.83 -0.03
N PRO A 199 5.84 11.69 -0.44
CA PRO A 199 6.41 12.43 -1.56
C PRO A 199 5.86 12.04 -2.95
N TYR A 200 4.96 11.05 -3.02
CA TYR A 200 4.21 10.75 -4.24
C TYR A 200 2.99 11.64 -4.41
N SER A 201 2.31 12.00 -3.32
CA SER A 201 1.19 12.93 -3.32
C SER A 201 0.82 13.35 -1.90
N ASP A 202 0.40 14.60 -1.76
CA ASP A 202 -0.06 15.21 -0.51
C ASP A 202 -1.51 14.85 -0.15
N ASP A 203 -2.24 14.20 -1.06
CA ASP A 203 -3.62 13.77 -0.88
C ASP A 203 -3.76 12.31 -0.45
N PHE A 204 -2.65 11.63 -0.17
CA PHE A 204 -2.69 10.31 0.44
C PHE A 204 -3.20 10.45 1.86
N SER A 205 -4.09 9.55 2.26
CA SER A 205 -4.67 9.55 3.60
C SER A 205 -4.80 8.14 4.15
N SER A 206 -5.00 8.05 5.46
CA SER A 206 -5.32 6.78 6.12
C SER A 206 -6.46 6.99 7.09
N SER A 207 -7.29 5.97 7.24
CA SER A 207 -8.39 5.98 8.20
C SER A 207 -7.95 5.43 9.56
N VAL A 208 -8.74 5.71 10.60
CA VAL A 208 -8.59 5.09 11.91
C VAL A 208 -8.79 3.57 11.91
N LYS A 209 -9.38 3.02 10.83
CA LYS A 209 -9.62 1.57 10.62
C LYS A 209 -8.63 0.97 9.62
N ASP A 210 -7.45 1.56 9.53
CA ASP A 210 -6.28 1.05 8.82
C ASP A 210 -6.36 1.03 7.29
N ARG A 211 -7.47 1.47 6.68
CA ARG A 211 -7.50 1.71 5.23
C ARG A 211 -6.49 2.79 4.83
N ILE A 212 -5.75 2.56 3.75
CA ILE A 212 -4.88 3.56 3.11
C ILE A 212 -5.51 3.97 1.79
N THR A 213 -5.76 5.28 1.63
CA THR A 213 -6.31 5.87 0.42
C THR A 213 -5.19 6.61 -0.29
N TRP A 214 -4.58 5.96 -1.30
CA TRP A 214 -3.42 6.48 -2.03
C TRP A 214 -3.57 6.47 -3.55
N PHE A 215 -4.69 5.96 -4.06
CA PHE A 215 -5.05 6.02 -5.47
C PHE A 215 -6.57 6.13 -5.63
N ASP A 216 -7.01 6.54 -6.82
CA ASP A 216 -8.43 6.47 -7.20
C ASP A 216 -8.81 5.00 -7.45
N GLU A 217 -9.49 4.37 -6.49
CA GLU A 217 -9.90 2.97 -6.60
C GLU A 217 -10.89 2.70 -7.73
N LYS A 218 -11.64 3.71 -8.17
CA LYS A 218 -12.65 3.56 -9.23
C LYS A 218 -12.02 3.75 -10.60
N GLU A 219 -11.19 4.78 -10.73
CA GLU A 219 -10.57 5.18 -12.00
C GLU A 219 -9.06 5.41 -11.81
N PRO A 220 -8.27 4.34 -11.57
CA PRO A 220 -6.85 4.49 -11.26
C PRO A 220 -6.02 4.96 -12.47
N ASP A 221 -6.55 4.94 -13.69
CA ASP A 221 -5.86 5.39 -14.94
C ASP A 221 -4.43 4.83 -15.06
N LEU A 222 -4.31 3.50 -14.90
CA LEU A 222 -3.01 2.85 -14.85
C LEU A 222 -2.31 2.88 -16.20
N ALA A 223 -1.05 3.31 -16.20
CA ALA A 223 -0.13 3.12 -17.32
C ALA A 223 1.25 2.74 -16.81
N ILE A 224 1.93 1.87 -17.54
CA ILE A 224 3.29 1.43 -17.22
C ILE A 224 4.16 1.51 -18.47
N THR A 225 5.34 2.11 -18.31
CA THR A 225 6.32 2.25 -19.40
C THR A 225 7.66 1.71 -18.95
N GLU A 226 8.36 0.99 -19.83
CA GLU A 226 9.69 0.45 -19.60
C GLU A 226 10.70 1.14 -20.52
N THR A 227 11.79 1.65 -19.93
CA THR A 227 13.01 2.07 -20.62
C THR A 227 14.13 1.05 -20.32
N PRO A 228 15.31 1.13 -20.96
CA PRO A 228 16.40 0.19 -20.70
C PRO A 228 16.78 0.06 -19.22
N ASN A 229 16.68 1.15 -18.44
CA ASN A 229 17.16 1.19 -17.05
C ASN A 229 16.04 1.35 -16.01
N THR A 230 14.81 1.66 -16.42
CA THR A 230 13.77 2.10 -15.49
C THR A 230 12.39 1.66 -15.96
N ILE A 231 11.57 1.23 -15.01
CA ILE A 231 10.14 1.05 -15.21
C ILE A 231 9.44 2.17 -14.46
N LYS A 232 8.44 2.78 -15.10
CA LYS A 232 7.63 3.85 -14.53
C LYS A 232 6.17 3.45 -14.57
N LEU A 233 5.55 3.40 -13.40
CA LEU A 233 4.10 3.32 -13.22
C LEU A 233 3.53 4.73 -13.07
N SER A 234 2.42 5.00 -13.73
CA SER A 234 1.56 6.16 -13.48
C SER A 234 0.15 5.73 -13.16
N LEU A 235 -0.50 6.49 -12.28
CA LEU A 235 -1.88 6.29 -11.83
C LEU A 235 -2.47 7.60 -11.28
N ARG A 236 -3.78 7.62 -11.01
CA ARG A 236 -4.46 8.72 -10.32
C ARG A 236 -4.40 8.55 -8.82
N SER A 237 -4.06 9.64 -8.12
CA SER A 237 -4.26 9.77 -6.69
C SER A 237 -5.75 9.88 -6.34
N PRO A 238 -6.14 9.85 -5.05
CA PRO A 238 -7.54 9.96 -4.64
C PRO A 238 -8.25 11.25 -5.13
N SER A 239 -7.52 12.36 -5.31
CA SER A 239 -8.07 13.60 -5.87
C SER A 239 -7.92 13.72 -7.40
N GLY A 240 -7.49 12.66 -8.09
CA GLY A 240 -7.31 12.64 -9.54
C GLY A 240 -5.97 13.20 -10.05
N LYS A 241 -5.04 13.56 -9.15
CA LYS A 241 -3.70 14.02 -9.56
C LYS A 241 -2.91 12.87 -10.14
N LEU A 242 -2.05 13.16 -11.12
CA LEU A 242 -1.17 12.15 -11.69
C LEU A 242 -0.02 11.83 -10.71
N VAL A 243 0.06 10.57 -10.29
CA VAL A 243 1.16 10.03 -9.48
C VAL A 243 2.09 9.23 -10.39
N GLN A 244 3.41 9.38 -10.16
CA GLN A 244 4.44 8.63 -10.89
C GLN A 244 5.42 7.96 -9.93
N ILE A 245 5.54 6.64 -10.08
CA ILE A 245 6.46 5.78 -9.33
C ILE A 245 7.44 5.17 -10.33
N ALA A 246 8.70 5.56 -10.23
CA ALA A 246 9.79 5.03 -11.04
C ALA A 246 10.70 4.14 -10.19
N PHE A 247 11.13 3.02 -10.76
CA PHE A 247 12.01 2.06 -10.10
C PHE A 247 12.97 1.42 -11.10
N PRO A 248 14.18 1.03 -10.67
CA PRO A 248 15.17 0.44 -11.55
C PRO A 248 14.70 -0.92 -12.06
N LYS A 249 15.11 -1.26 -13.28
CA LYS A 249 14.98 -2.64 -13.78
C LYS A 249 15.96 -3.52 -12.99
N LYS A 250 15.45 -4.61 -12.42
CA LYS A 250 16.27 -5.66 -11.80
C LYS A 250 16.82 -6.60 -12.87
#